data_AF-A0A349B191-F1
#
_entry.id   AF-A0A349B191-F1
#
_cell.length_a   1.000
_cell.length_b   1.000
_cell.length_c   1.000
_cell.angle_alpha   90.00
_cell.angle_beta   90.00
_cell.angle_gamma   90.00
#
_symmetry.space_group_name_H-M   'P 1'
#
loop_
_entity.id
_entity.type
_entity.pdbx_description
1 polymer ?
#
loop_
_entity_poly.entity_id
_entity_poly.type
_entity_poly.pdbx_seq_one_letter_code
_entity_poly.pdbx_strand_id
1 'polypeptide(L)'
;MHAASRDAVEQSRSVLQSTLSADPAGGATGAKVGSELFQVVDALEDDRTLRVAVADSSAPVEAREDLARSVFGWKIDESTLAVVLAAVALSWSTPRDLREALVTLGREALLLSAREQG
;
A
#
# COMPACT_ATOMS: atom_id res chain seq x y z
N MET A 1 11.57 -8.17 -13.11
CA MET A 1 11.16 -6.96 -12.36
C MET A 1 11.87 -5.77 -12.98
N HIS A 2 11.09 -4.90 -13.64
CA HIS A 2 11.56 -3.71 -14.36
C HIS A 2 12.02 -2.59 -13.42
N ALA A 3 12.83 -1.64 -13.90
CA ALA A 3 13.39 -0.57 -13.09
C ALA A 3 12.32 0.26 -12.36
N ALA A 4 11.28 0.71 -13.08
CA ALA A 4 10.19 1.51 -12.50
C ALA A 4 9.51 0.83 -11.31
N SER A 5 9.21 -0.48 -11.40
CA SER A 5 8.58 -1.21 -10.29
C SER A 5 9.52 -1.37 -9.09
N ARG A 6 10.85 -1.41 -9.29
CA ARG A 6 11.82 -1.48 -8.18
C ARG A 6 11.85 -0.16 -7.41
N ASP A 7 11.94 0.95 -8.13
CA ASP A 7 11.91 2.30 -7.54
C ASP A 7 10.58 2.53 -6.80
N ALA A 8 9.46 2.08 -7.38
CA ALA A 8 8.15 2.21 -6.76
C ALA A 8 8.02 1.41 -5.44
N VAL A 9 8.56 0.18 -5.40
CA VAL A 9 8.61 -0.63 -4.16
C VAL A 9 9.44 0.08 -3.09
N GLU A 10 10.60 0.61 -3.45
CA GLU A 10 11.49 1.29 -2.50
C GLU A 10 10.84 2.55 -1.91
N GLN A 11 10.20 3.37 -2.75
CA GLN A 11 9.49 4.57 -2.31
C GLN A 11 8.29 4.22 -1.42
N SER A 12 7.49 3.22 -1.79
CA SER A 12 6.35 2.78 -0.98
C SER A 12 6.81 2.23 0.39
N ARG A 13 7.93 1.52 0.42
CA ARG A 13 8.55 1.02 1.66
C ARG A 13 9.01 2.15 2.55
N SER A 14 9.62 3.19 1.99
CA SER A 14 10.05 4.36 2.76
C SER A 14 8.86 5.04 3.45
N VAL A 15 7.73 5.18 2.75
CA VAL A 15 6.49 5.72 3.33
C VAL A 15 5.98 4.83 4.45
N LEU A 16 5.88 3.51 4.24
CA LEU A 16 5.48 2.57 5.29
C LEU A 16 6.33 2.72 6.55
N GLN A 17 7.66 2.73 6.41
CA GLN A 17 8.57 2.86 7.55
C GLN A 17 8.39 4.19 8.28
N SER A 18 8.21 5.29 7.55
CA SER A 18 7.94 6.60 8.16
C SER A 18 6.60 6.62 8.90
N THR A 19 5.56 6.00 8.35
CA THR A 19 4.24 5.89 8.98
C THR A 19 4.32 5.10 10.29
N LEU A 20 5.02 3.97 10.29
CA LEU A 20 5.14 3.11 11.47
C LEU A 20 6.04 3.72 12.56
N SER A 21 7.09 4.46 12.16
CA SER A 21 8.01 5.11 13.12
C SER A 21 7.41 6.35 13.80
N ALA A 22 6.34 6.94 13.23
CA ALA A 22 5.69 8.12 13.77
C ALA A 22 4.73 7.81 14.94
N ASP A 23 4.39 6.53 15.15
CA ASP A 23 3.38 6.12 16.13
C ASP A 23 4.03 5.53 17.40
N PRO A 24 3.78 6.11 18.59
CA PRO A 24 4.30 5.57 19.86
C PRO A 24 3.76 4.18 20.22
N ALA A 25 2.69 3.71 19.56
CA ALA A 25 2.16 2.36 19.70
C ALA A 25 2.75 1.35 18.70
N GLY A 26 3.76 1.75 17.90
CA GLY A 26 4.55 0.99 16.91
C GLY A 26 4.03 -0.41 16.55
N GLY A 27 4.21 -1.36 17.46
CA GLY A 27 3.81 -2.77 17.27
C GLY A 27 2.33 -2.97 16.95
N ALA A 28 1.41 -2.32 17.66
CA ALA A 28 -0.03 -2.44 17.38
C ALA A 28 -0.39 -1.81 16.03
N THR A 29 0.24 -0.68 15.70
CA THR A 29 0.04 0.03 14.42
C THR A 29 0.55 -0.79 13.24
N GLY A 30 1.71 -1.44 13.36
CA GLY A 30 2.23 -2.33 12.32
C GLY A 30 1.35 -3.55 12.06
N ALA A 31 0.76 -4.15 13.12
CA ALA A 31 -0.17 -5.27 12.97
C ALA A 31 -1.42 -4.87 12.20
N LYS A 32 -1.99 -3.71 12.54
CA LYS A 32 -3.18 -3.15 11.92
C LYS A 32 -2.92 -2.79 10.45
N VAL A 33 -1.87 -2.02 10.17
CA VAL A 33 -1.48 -1.64 8.80
C VAL A 33 -1.24 -2.89 7.94
N GLY A 34 -0.53 -3.88 8.47
CA GLY A 34 -0.29 -5.14 7.77
C GLY A 34 -1.58 -5.86 7.38
N SER A 35 -2.53 -5.99 8.32
CA SER A 35 -3.82 -6.63 8.07
C SER A 35 -4.67 -5.86 7.05
N GLU A 36 -4.74 -4.54 7.15
CA GLU A 36 -5.53 -3.71 6.25
C GLU A 36 -4.94 -3.67 4.83
N LEU A 37 -3.61 -3.69 4.69
CA LEU A 37 -2.97 -3.85 3.38
C LEU A 37 -3.35 -5.16 2.69
N PHE A 38 -3.53 -6.26 3.44
CA PHE A 38 -4.05 -7.50 2.86
C PHE A 38 -5.52 -7.38 2.41
N GLN A 39 -6.36 -6.66 3.14
CA GLN A 39 -7.74 -6.38 2.68
C GLN A 39 -7.76 -5.60 1.37
N VAL A 40 -6.83 -4.66 1.19
CA VAL A 40 -6.65 -3.93 -0.09
C VAL A 40 -6.19 -4.89 -1.19
N VAL A 41 -5.20 -5.75 -0.91
CA VAL A 41 -4.73 -6.77 -1.85
C VAL A 41 -5.86 -7.67 -2.32
N ASP A 42 -6.69 -8.17 -1.40
CA ASP A 42 -7.82 -9.05 -1.71
C ASP A 42 -8.83 -8.32 -2.63
N ALA A 43 -9.19 -7.09 -2.30
CA ALA A 43 -10.09 -6.29 -3.14
C ALA A 43 -9.52 -6.04 -4.55
N LEU A 44 -8.22 -5.78 -4.66
CA LEU A 44 -7.54 -5.64 -5.94
C LEU A 44 -7.39 -6.99 -6.66
N GLU A 45 -7.37 -8.11 -5.95
CA GLU A 45 -7.36 -9.45 -6.52
C GLU A 45 -8.69 -9.76 -7.19
N ASP A 46 -9.79 -9.57 -6.45
CA ASP A 46 -11.17 -9.81 -6.85
C ASP A 46 -11.63 -8.89 -8.01
N ASP A 47 -11.23 -7.62 -8.00
CA ASP A 47 -11.60 -6.66 -9.03
C ASP A 47 -10.41 -6.27 -9.93
N ARG A 48 -10.32 -6.96 -11.08
CA ARG A 48 -9.32 -6.65 -12.10
C ARG A 48 -9.44 -5.22 -12.63
N THR A 49 -10.65 -4.70 -12.79
CA THR A 49 -10.89 -3.36 -13.36
C THR A 49 -10.37 -2.30 -12.39
N LEU A 50 -10.69 -2.44 -11.11
CA LEU A 50 -10.15 -1.59 -10.05
C LEU A 50 -8.63 -1.63 -10.04
N ARG A 51 -8.02 -2.83 -10.04
CA ARG A 51 -6.55 -2.99 -10.04
C ARG A 51 -5.88 -2.33 -11.23
N VAL A 52 -6.48 -2.41 -12.42
CA VAL A 52 -5.96 -1.72 -13.61
C VAL A 52 -6.09 -0.21 -13.43
N ALA A 53 -7.26 0.29 -13.00
CA ALA A 53 -7.52 1.72 -12.86
C ALA A 53 -6.59 2.40 -11.85
N VAL A 54 -6.35 1.80 -10.68
CA VAL A 54 -5.46 2.38 -9.67
C VAL A 54 -3.97 2.30 -10.06
N ALA A 55 -3.60 1.43 -11.00
CA ALA A 55 -2.23 1.27 -11.48
C ALA A 55 -1.96 1.96 -12.83
N ASP A 56 -2.96 2.64 -13.42
CA ASP A 56 -2.82 3.26 -14.74
C ASP A 56 -1.98 4.53 -14.69
N SER A 57 -0.69 4.41 -14.97
CA SER A 57 0.25 5.54 -14.99
C SER A 57 -0.02 6.56 -16.10
N SER A 58 -0.96 6.30 -17.01
CA SER A 58 -1.41 7.28 -18.00
C SER A 58 -2.45 8.26 -17.43
N ALA A 59 -3.10 7.89 -16.33
CA ALA A 59 -4.07 8.74 -15.63
C ALA A 59 -3.37 9.70 -14.64
N PRO A 60 -3.94 10.89 -14.39
CA PRO A 60 -3.45 11.79 -13.34
C PRO A 60 -3.33 11.09 -11.98
N VAL A 61 -2.31 11.45 -11.20
CA VAL A 61 -2.09 10.88 -9.86
C VAL A 61 -3.32 11.13 -8.98
N GLU A 62 -3.86 12.33 -9.02
CA GLU A 62 -5.00 12.76 -8.21
C GLU A 62 -6.23 11.89 -8.49
N ALA A 63 -6.48 11.58 -9.76
CA ALA A 63 -7.61 10.73 -10.15
C ALA A 63 -7.48 9.30 -9.60
N ARG A 64 -6.25 8.75 -9.58
CA ARG A 64 -5.97 7.42 -9.02
C ARG A 64 -6.08 7.41 -7.50
N GLU A 65 -5.57 8.45 -6.85
CA GLU A 65 -5.67 8.63 -5.39
C GLU A 65 -7.13 8.82 -4.94
N ASP A 66 -7.92 9.60 -5.66
CA ASP A 66 -9.35 9.79 -5.38
C ASP A 66 -10.13 8.48 -5.53
N LEU A 67 -9.83 7.69 -6.57
CA LEU A 67 -10.39 6.36 -6.74
C LEU A 67 -10.05 5.47 -5.53
N ALA A 68 -8.77 5.37 -5.17
CA ALA A 68 -8.33 4.56 -4.03
C ALA A 68 -8.98 5.02 -2.72
N ARG A 69 -9.06 6.34 -2.48
CA ARG A 69 -9.71 6.92 -1.30
C ARG A 69 -11.20 6.63 -1.27
N SER A 70 -11.90 6.70 -2.40
CA SER A 70 -13.34 6.40 -2.48
C SER A 70 -13.65 4.93 -2.14
N VAL A 71 -12.77 4.00 -2.54
CA VAL A 71 -12.97 2.55 -2.36
C VAL A 71 -12.56 2.10 -0.96
N PHE A 72 -11.42 2.59 -0.46
CA PHE A 72 -10.80 2.08 0.76
C PHE A 72 -10.90 3.01 1.96
N GLY A 73 -11.07 4.33 1.77
CA GLY A 73 -10.95 5.31 2.85
C GLY A 73 -11.97 5.20 3.98
N TRP A 74 -13.07 4.47 3.76
CA TRP A 74 -14.05 4.15 4.80
C TRP A 74 -13.85 2.78 5.46
N LYS A 75 -12.96 1.95 4.91
CA LYS A 75 -12.69 0.57 5.36
C LYS A 75 -11.41 0.42 6.17
N ILE A 76 -10.42 1.28 5.92
CA ILE A 76 -9.09 1.20 6.52
C ILE A 76 -8.76 2.49 7.25
N ASP A 77 -7.81 2.43 8.17
CA ASP A 77 -7.37 3.61 8.91
C ASP A 77 -6.52 4.56 8.07
N GLU A 78 -6.40 5.80 8.53
CA GLU A 78 -5.67 6.87 7.85
C GLU A 78 -4.20 6.51 7.58
N SER A 79 -3.53 5.86 8.53
CA SER A 79 -2.15 5.39 8.39
C SER A 79 -1.99 4.40 7.24
N THR A 80 -2.89 3.43 7.11
CA THR A 80 -2.88 2.46 6.02
C THR A 80 -3.24 3.13 4.70
N LEU A 81 -4.24 4.01 4.70
CA LEU A 81 -4.65 4.75 3.53
C LEU A 81 -3.51 5.59 2.96
N ALA A 82 -2.71 6.24 3.81
CA ALA A 82 -1.54 7.01 3.38
C ALA A 82 -0.52 6.14 2.61
N VAL A 83 -0.26 4.91 3.07
CA VAL A 83 0.63 3.96 2.39
C VAL A 83 0.05 3.52 1.05
N VAL A 84 -1.26 3.24 0.99
CA VAL A 84 -1.95 2.84 -0.25
C VAL A 84 -1.89 3.96 -1.28
N LEU A 85 -2.15 5.20 -0.88
CA LEU A 85 -2.12 6.35 -1.78
C LEU A 85 -0.71 6.63 -2.30
N ALA A 86 0.29 6.55 -1.42
CA ALA A 86 1.68 6.66 -1.85
C ALA A 86 2.05 5.59 -2.89
N ALA A 87 1.63 4.34 -2.70
CA ALA A 87 1.86 3.28 -3.68
C ALA A 87 1.11 3.55 -5.01
N VAL A 88 -0.13 4.03 -4.93
CA VAL A 88 -0.97 4.36 -6.08
C VAL A 88 -0.43 5.57 -6.85
N ALA A 89 0.23 6.53 -6.21
CA ALA A 89 0.81 7.69 -6.89
C ALA A 89 1.98 7.31 -7.82
N LEU A 90 2.63 6.18 -7.57
CA LEU A 90 3.83 5.74 -8.28
C LEU A 90 3.52 5.09 -9.63
N SER A 91 4.58 4.93 -10.43
CA SER A 91 4.51 4.28 -11.75
C SER A 91 4.94 2.82 -11.64
N TRP A 92 4.03 1.93 -12.05
CA TRP A 92 4.23 0.48 -12.01
C TRP A 92 4.36 -0.06 -13.43
N SER A 93 5.24 -1.04 -13.63
CA SER A 93 5.39 -1.65 -14.96
C SER A 93 4.19 -2.52 -15.33
N THR A 94 3.53 -3.11 -14.34
CA THR A 94 2.25 -3.79 -14.52
C THR A 94 1.33 -3.54 -13.33
N PRO A 95 -0.01 -3.61 -13.51
CA PRO A 95 -0.96 -3.57 -12.39
C PRO A 95 -0.76 -4.67 -11.35
N ARG A 96 -0.14 -5.80 -11.76
CA ARG A 96 0.21 -6.88 -10.83
C ARG A 96 1.37 -6.48 -9.92
N ASP A 97 2.32 -5.67 -10.40
CA ASP A 97 3.47 -5.24 -9.61
C ASP A 97 3.03 -4.37 -8.42
N LEU A 98 2.03 -3.50 -8.60
CA LEU A 98 1.43 -2.72 -7.49
C LEU A 98 0.86 -3.66 -6.42
N ARG A 99 0.07 -4.67 -6.82
CA ARG A 99 -0.48 -5.65 -5.87
C ARG A 99 0.63 -6.40 -5.14
N GLU A 100 1.65 -6.90 -5.85
CA GLU A 100 2.78 -7.60 -5.25
C GLU A 100 3.55 -6.73 -4.25
N ALA A 101 3.69 -5.44 -4.56
CA ALA A 101 4.29 -4.49 -3.64
C ALA A 101 3.47 -4.33 -2.37
N LEU A 102 2.14 -4.17 -2.47
CA LEU A 102 1.25 -4.09 -1.31
C LEU A 102 1.32 -5.37 -0.44
N VAL A 103 1.40 -6.55 -1.05
CA VAL A 103 1.65 -7.82 -0.33
C VAL A 103 2.98 -7.78 0.42
N THR A 104 4.04 -7.31 -0.23
CA THR A 104 5.38 -7.22 0.37
C THR A 104 5.37 -6.25 1.55
N LEU A 105 4.76 -5.08 1.40
CA LEU A 105 4.61 -4.07 2.45
C LEU A 105 3.78 -4.59 3.62
N GLY A 106 2.68 -5.29 3.37
CA GLY A 106 1.86 -5.91 4.42
C GLY A 106 2.66 -6.91 5.25
N ARG A 107 3.47 -7.76 4.61
CA ARG A 107 4.38 -8.70 5.31
C ARG A 107 5.44 -7.98 6.13
N GLU A 108 6.02 -6.90 5.59
CA GLU A 108 7.02 -6.10 6.30
C GLU A 108 6.43 -5.42 7.54
N ALA A 109 5.22 -4.86 7.43
CA ALA A 109 4.51 -4.26 8.55
C ALA A 109 4.23 -5.26 9.68
N LEU A 110 3.75 -6.47 9.34
CA LEU A 110 3.54 -7.54 10.31
C LEU A 110 4.86 -8.03 10.95
N LEU A 111 5.93 -8.14 10.17
CA LEU A 111 7.23 -8.56 10.68
C LEU A 111 7.82 -7.53 11.65
N LEU A 112 7.71 -6.23 11.33
CA LEU A 112 8.16 -5.16 12.21
C LEU A 112 7.33 -5.16 13.51
N SER A 113 6.01 -5.26 13.37
CA SER A 113 5.10 -5.37 14.50
C SER A 113 5.44 -6.51 15.46
N ALA A 114 5.77 -7.68 14.91
CA ALA A 114 6.17 -8.83 15.72
C ALA A 114 7.52 -8.62 16.45
N ARG A 115 8.45 -7.86 15.86
CA ARG A 115 9.74 -7.52 16.50
C ARG A 115 9.58 -6.55 17.66
N GLU A 116 8.60 -5.65 17.59
CA GLU A 116 8.36 -4.65 18.64
C GLU A 116 7.56 -5.20 19.83
N GLN A 117 6.84 -6.31 19.63
CA GLN A 117 6.05 -6.98 20.67
C GLN A 117 6.82 -8.07 21.45
N GLY A 118 7.99 -8.49 20.95
CA GLY A 118 8.84 -9.50 21.59
C GLY A 118 9.96 -8.89 22.40
#